data_AF-A0A963IBX5-F1
#
_entry.id   AF-A0A963IBX5-F1
#
_cell.length_a   1.000
_cell.length_b   1.000
_cell.length_c   1.000
_cell.angle_alpha   90.00
_cell.angle_beta   90.00
_cell.angle_gamma   90.00
#
_symmetry.space_group_name_H-M   'P 1'
#
loop_
_entity.id
_entity.type
_entity.pdbx_description
1 polymer ?
#
loop_
_entity_poly.entity_id
_entity_poly.type
_entity_poly.pdbx_seq_one_letter_code
_entity_poly.pdbx_strand_id
1 'polypeptide(L)' 'VMNAMQRDSSLKYGMVTMCIGTGMGAAGIFERV' A
#
# COMPACT_ATOMS: atom_id res chain seq x y z
N VAL A 1 0.29 3.79 5.10
CA VAL A 1 1.38 3.07 4.38
C VAL A 1 2.48 4.01 3.92
N MET A 2 2.19 5.02 3.08
CA MET A 2 3.21 5.96 2.56
C MET A 2 4.09 6.64 3.62
N ASN A 3 3.49 7.25 4.65
CA ASN A 3 4.25 7.88 5.73
C ASN A 3 5.13 6.89 6.53
N ALA A 4 4.77 5.61 6.58
CA ALA A 4 5.60 4.57 7.22
C ALA A 4 6.79 4.22 6.31
N MET A 5 6.56 4.03 5.01
CA MET A 5 7.63 3.80 4.02
C MET A 5 8.59 4.98 3.90
N GLN A 6 8.11 6.21 4.10
CA GLN A 6 8.95 7.41 4.04
C GLN A 6 9.87 7.57 5.26
N ARG A 7 9.45 7.07 6.43
CA ARG A 7 10.27 7.10 7.65
C ARG A 7 11.23 5.92 7.74
N ASP A 8 10.83 4.76 7.23
CA ASP A 8 11.63 3.55 7.27
C ASP A 8 12.21 3.23 5.89
N SER A 9 13.50 3.51 5.72
CA SER A 9 14.21 3.29 4.47
C SER A 9 14.38 1.81 4.11
N SER A 10 14.16 0.88 5.05
CA SER A 10 14.20 -0.57 4.78
C SER A 10 12.95 -1.05 4.05
N LEU A 11 11.83 -0.31 4.14
CA LEU A 11 10.60 -0.61 3.41
C LEU A 11 10.72 -0.15 1.95
N LYS A 12 10.91 -1.11 1.05
CA LYS A 12 11.00 -0.90 -0.39
C LYS A 12 9.65 -1.05 -1.11
N TYR A 13 8.79 -1.91 -0.60
CA TYR A 13 7.50 -2.23 -1.18
C TYR A 13 6.40 -2.11 -0.14
N GLY A 14 5.29 -1.47 -0.51
CA GLY A 14 4.08 -1.40 0.29
C GLY A 14 2.88 -1.88 -0.51
N MET A 15 2.01 -2.64 0.13
CA MET A 15 0.72 -3.02 -0.44
C MET A 15 -0.39 -2.32 0.33
N VAL A 16 -1.42 -1.90 -0.39
CA VAL A 16 -2.70 -1.49 0.19
C VAL A 16 -3.80 -2.28 -0.49
N THR A 17 -4.74 -2.74 0.32
CA THR A 17 -5.96 -3.39 -0.11
C THR A 17 -7.13 -2.76 0.62
N MET A 18 -8.27 -2.68 -0.04
CA MET A 18 -9.51 -2.24 0.56
C MET A 18 -10.71 -2.92 -0.10
N CYS A 19 -11.75 -3.17 0.71
CA CYS A 19 -13.03 -3.62 0.22
C CYS A 19 -13.80 -2.45 -0.39
N ILE A 20 -14.42 -2.70 -1.54
CA ILE A 20 -15.40 -1.80 -2.15
C ILE A 20 -16.75 -2.53 -2.04
N GLY A 21 -17.79 -1.84 -1.56
CA GLY A 21 -19.13 -2.44 -1.33
C GLY A 21 -19.66 -3.24 -2.53
N THR A 22 -20.67 -4.08 -2.31
CA THR A 22 -21.22 -5.03 -3.32
C THR A 22 -20.26 -6.15 -3.76
N GLY A 23 -19.27 -6.48 -2.92
CA GLY A 23 -18.40 -7.65 -3.11
C GLY A 23 -17.16 -7.41 -3.98
N MET A 24 -16.77 -6.14 -4.17
CA MET A 24 -15.56 -5.78 -4.93
C MET A 24 -14.40 -5.44 -3.99
N GLY A 25 -13.20 -5.38 -4.54
CA GLY A 25 -12.00 -4.99 -3.81
C GLY A 25 -11.01 -4.30 -4.73
N ALA A 26 -10.20 -3.43 -4.16
CA ALA A 26 -9.11 -2.76 -4.86
C ALA A 26 -7.80 -3.05 -4.13
N ALA A 27 -6.76 -3.40 -4.90
CA ALA A 27 -5.42 -3.60 -4.39
C ALA A 27 -4.42 -2.80 -5.21
N GLY A 28 -3.43 -2.23 -4.54
CA GLY A 28 -2.35 -1.46 -5.16
C GLY A 28 -1.02 -1.76 -4.47
N ILE A 29 0.04 -1.85 -5.28
CA ILE A 29 1.41 -2.03 -4.82
C ILE A 29 2.18 -0.75 -5.14
N PHE A 30 2.97 -0.29 -4.18
CA PHE A 30 3.78 0.92 -4.26
C PHE A 30 5.23 0.56 -3.99
N GLU A 31 6.12 0.99 -4.88
CA GLU A 31 7.56 0.90 -4.69
C GLU A 31 8.09 2.26 -4.23
N ARG A 32 8.97 2.24 -3.23
CA ARG A 32 9.67 3.43 -2.76
C ARG A 32 10.94 3.61 -3.58
N VAL A 33 10.95 4.67 -4.41
CA VAL A 33 12.16 5.14 -5.10
C VAL A 33 13.18 5.77 -4.15
#